data_AF-A0A7C0VU89-F1
#
_entry.id   AF-A0A7C0VU89-F1
#
_cell.length_a   1.000
_cell.length_b   1.000
_cell.length_c   1.000
_cell.angle_alpha   90.00
_cell.angle_beta   90.00
_cell.angle_gamma   90.00
#
_symmetry.space_group_name_H-M   'P 1'
#
loop_
_entity.id
_entity.type
_entity.pdbx_description
1 polymer ?
#
loop_
_entity_poly.entity_id
_entity_poly.type
_entity_poly.pdbx_seq_one_letter_code
_entity_poly.pdbx_strand_id
1 'polypeptide(L)' 'YHVVRGSLDTAGVNNRKQGRSKYGVKRPKS' A
#
# COMPACT_ATOMS: atom_id res chain seq x y z
N TYR A 1 -13.68 7.98 -9.71
CA TYR A 1 -12.25 7.68 -9.99
C TYR A 1 -11.49 7.66 -8.68
N HIS A 2 -10.46 6.82 -8.56
CA HIS A 2 -9.65 6.73 -7.34
C HIS A 2 -8.18 6.56 -7.70
N VAL A 3 -7.32 7.23 -6.94
CA VAL A 3 -5.87 7.11 -7.09
C VAL A 3 -5.40 5.84 -6.39
N VAL A 4 -4.66 5.00 -7.11
CA VAL A 4 -4.05 3.79 -6.54
C VAL A 4 -2.83 4.20 -5.71
N ARG A 5 -2.82 3.85 -4.42
CA ARG A 5 -1.72 4.16 -3.49
C ARG A 5 -0.57 3.17 -3.66
N GLY A 6 0.67 3.64 -3.51
CA GLY A 6 1.87 2.83 -3.68
C GLY A 6 2.20 2.52 -5.15
N SER A 7 1.68 3.35 -6.07
CA SER A 7 1.97 3.31 -7.51
C SER A 7 2.49 4.68 -7.96
N LEU A 8 3.42 4.68 -8.92
CA LEU A 8 4.18 5.87 -9.35
C LEU A 8 4.80 6.60 -8.14
N ASP A 9 4.63 7.92 -8.04
CA ASP A 9 5.21 8.76 -6.97
C ASP A 9 4.38 8.74 -5.66
N THR A 10 3.28 7.98 -5.60
CA THR A 10 2.42 7.95 -4.42
C THR A 10 2.86 6.89 -3.42
N ALA A 11 3.16 7.31 -2.18
CA ALA A 11 3.55 6.38 -1.12
C ALA A 11 2.38 5.48 -0.65
N GLY A 12 2.70 4.26 -0.24
CA GLY A 12 1.77 3.36 0.45
C GLY A 12 1.47 3.79 1.89
N VAL A 13 0.52 3.11 2.54
CA VAL A 13 0.20 3.37 3.95
C VAL A 13 1.10 2.55 4.88
N ASN A 14 1.82 3.18 5.80
CA ASN A 14 2.71 2.46 6.71
C ASN A 14 1.95 1.56 7.71
N ASN A 15 2.59 0.46 8.13
CA ASN A 15 2.13 -0.47 9.19
C ASN A 15 0.74 -1.11 8.98
N ARG A 16 0.20 -1.11 7.77
CA ARG A 16 -1.12 -1.68 7.50
C ARG A 16 -1.05 -3.19 7.30
N LYS A 17 -1.64 -3.93 8.25
CA LYS A 17 -1.63 -5.42 8.26
C LYS A 17 -2.76 -6.05 7.43
N GLN A 18 -3.89 -5.36 7.27
CA GLN A 18 -5.08 -5.83 6.52
C GLN A 18 -5.37 -4.96 5.28
N GLY A 19 -5.81 -5.57 4.18
CA GLY A 19 -6.10 -4.85 2.93
C GLY A 19 -4.88 -4.20 2.28
N ARG A 20 -3.68 -4.75 2.53
CA ARG A 20 -2.38 -4.19 2.11
C ARG A 20 -2.25 -3.94 0.60
N SER A 21 -2.88 -4.78 -0.23
CA SER A 21 -2.86 -4.66 -1.69
C SER A 21 -3.53 -3.38 -2.19
N LYS A 22 -4.63 -2.95 -1.55
CA LYS A 22 -5.34 -1.72 -1.92
C LYS A 22 -4.53 -0.46 -1.61
N TYR A 23 -3.66 -0.53 -0.60
CA TYR A 23 -2.92 0.62 -0.10
C TYR A 23 -1.43 0.59 -0.45
N GLY A 24 -1.03 -0.27 -1.40
CA GLY A 24 0.35 -0.34 -1.88
C GLY A 24 1.35 -0.76 -0.81
N VAL A 25 0.92 -1.60 0.13
CA VAL A 25 1.74 -2.02 1.27
C VAL A 25 2.26 -3.43 1.02
N LYS A 26 3.58 -3.58 1.00
CA LYS A 26 4.23 -4.89 0.84
C LYS A 26 4.00 -5.75 2.09
N ARG A 27 3.97 -7.07 1.89
CA ARG A 27 3.93 -8.01 3.01
C ARG A 27 5.27 -7.88 3.77
N PRO A 28 5.26 -7.64 5.10
CA PRO A 28 6.50 -7.64 5.87
C PRO A 28 7.15 -9.02 5.73
N LYS A 29 8.46 -9.04 5.52
CA LYS A 29 9.24 -10.28 5.66
C LYS A 29 9.26 -10.59 7.16
N SER A 30 8.78 -11.77 7.51
CA SER A 30 8.98 -12.37 8.84
C SER A 30 10.45 -12.44 9.18
#